data_AF-A0A443SMK6-F1
#
_entry.id   AF-A0A443SMK6-F1
#
_cell.length_a   1.000
_cell.length_b   1.000
_cell.length_c   1.000
_cell.angle_alpha   90.00
_cell.angle_beta   90.00
_cell.angle_gamma   90.00
#
_symmetry.space_group_name_H-M   'P 1'
#
loop_
_entity.id
_entity.type
_entity.pdbx_description
1 polymer ?
#
loop_
_entity_poly.entity_id
_entity_poly.type
_entity_poly.pdbx_seq_one_letter_code
_entity_poly.pdbx_strand_id
1 'polypeptide(L)' 'MSDPATDQIKQFKDFILNYNRLSEQCFMDCIYDFTTRNLSSKEDDCSNKCVDKFLKMNQRISQRFQEYQMIASEKLQQQT' A
#
# COMPACT_ATOMS: atom_id res chain seq x y z
N MET A 1 21.30 -17.64 -4.70
CA MET A 1 21.57 -16.20 -4.82
C MET A 1 20.71 -15.71 -5.98
N SER A 2 19.74 -14.83 -5.73
CA SER A 2 18.92 -14.21 -6.79
C SER A 2 19.77 -13.22 -7.59
N ASP A 3 19.54 -13.16 -8.89
CA ASP A 3 20.16 -12.17 -9.77
C ASP A 3 19.59 -10.77 -9.43
N PRO A 4 20.45 -9.76 -9.12
CA PRO A 4 20.03 -8.40 -8.78
C PRO A 4 19.04 -7.77 -9.78
N ALA A 5 19.15 -8.08 -11.07
CA ALA A 5 18.25 -7.57 -12.08
C ALA A 5 16.82 -8.13 -11.92
N THR A 6 16.70 -9.40 -11.53
CA THR A 6 15.41 -10.05 -11.31
C THR A 6 14.71 -9.48 -10.07
N ASP A 7 15.46 -9.15 -9.01
CA ASP A 7 14.90 -8.57 -7.79
C ASP A 7 14.37 -7.14 -8.02
N GLN A 8 15.05 -6.33 -8.83
CA GLN A 8 14.57 -5.00 -9.22
C GLN A 8 13.28 -5.08 -10.05
N ILE A 9 13.22 -6.00 -11.03
CA ILE A 9 12.01 -6.22 -11.84
C ILE A 9 10.82 -6.62 -10.95
N LYS A 10 11.07 -7.49 -9.96
CA LYS A 10 10.05 -7.89 -9.00
C LYS A 10 9.54 -6.70 -8.17
N GLN A 11 10.44 -5.90 -7.61
CA GLN A 11 10.06 -4.71 -6.84
C GLN A 11 9.22 -3.73 -7.68
N PHE A 12 9.60 -3.52 -8.94
CA PHE A 12 8.85 -2.65 -9.83
C PHE A 12 7.46 -3.21 -10.16
N LYS A 13 7.37 -4.52 -10.40
CA LYS A 13 6.08 -5.20 -10.61
C LYS A 13 5.17 -5.07 -9.39
N ASP A 14 5.71 -5.29 -8.19
CA ASP A 14 4.97 -5.16 -6.94
C ASP A 14 4.51 -3.71 -6.72
N PHE A 15 5.33 -2.72 -7.09
CA PHE A 15 4.94 -1.32 -7.06
C PHE A 15 3.73 -1.04 -7.97
N ILE A 16 3.75 -1.48 -9.23
CA ILE A 16 2.63 -1.25 -10.16
C ILE A 16 1.35 -1.92 -9.66
N LEU A 17 1.44 -3.14 -9.14
CA LEU A 17 0.27 -3.83 -8.58
C LEU A 17 -0.35 -3.05 -7.43
N ASN A 18 0.47 -2.52 -6.52
CA ASN A 18 0.00 -1.70 -5.42
C ASN A 18 -0.55 -0.34 -5.88
N TYR A 19 0.07 0.28 -6.88
CA TYR A 19 -0.40 1.52 -7.49
C TYR A 19 -1.82 1.35 -8.08
N ASN A 20 -2.05 0.26 -8.82
CA ASN A 20 -3.35 -0.02 -9.41
C ASN A 20 -4.42 -0.26 -8.33
N ARG A 21 -4.10 -1.06 -7.31
CA ARG A 21 -5.00 -1.33 -6.19
C ARG A 21 -5.36 -0.05 -5.43
N LEU A 22 -4.38 0.81 -5.18
CA LEU A 22 -4.60 2.09 -4.51
C LEU A 22 -5.49 3.02 -5.35
N SER A 23 -5.20 3.10 -6.65
CA SER A 23 -5.95 3.93 -7.58
C SER A 23 -7.42 3.49 -7.64
N GLU A 24 -7.68 2.18 -7.75
CA GLU A 24 -9.03 1.61 -7.74
C GLU A 24 -9.76 1.91 -6.42
N GLN A 25 -9.12 1.66 -5.28
CA GLN A 25 -9.73 1.90 -3.97
C GLN A 25 -10.13 3.38 -3.80
N CYS A 26 -9.22 4.30 -4.07
CA CYS A 26 -9.51 5.73 -3.91
C CYS A 26 -10.55 6.21 -4.94
N PHE A 27 -10.56 5.66 -6.14
CA PHE A 27 -11.61 5.96 -7.11
C PHE A 27 -12.98 5.56 -6.58
N MET A 28 -13.13 4.32 -6.10
CA MET A 28 -14.39 3.79 -5.57
C MET A 28 -14.87 4.51 -4.30
N ASP A 29 -13.95 4.94 -3.44
CA ASP A 29 -14.29 5.62 -2.19
C ASP A 29 -14.59 7.11 -2.35
N CYS A 30 -13.92 7.78 -3.31
CA CYS A 30 -13.94 9.24 -3.41
C CYS A 30 -14.67 9.81 -4.62
N ILE A 31 -14.76 9.09 -5.74
CA ILE A 31 -15.40 9.61 -6.96
C ILE A 31 -16.85 9.15 -7.01
N TYR A 32 -17.76 10.10 -6.88
CA TYR A 32 -19.20 9.81 -6.73
C TYR A 32 -20.07 10.69 -7.64
N ASP A 33 -19.56 11.79 -8.16
CA ASP A 33 -20.30 12.68 -9.05
C ASP A 33 -19.84 12.50 -10.50
N PHE A 34 -20.74 11.96 -11.32
CA PHE A 34 -20.50 11.69 -12.74
C PHE A 34 -21.24 12.66 -13.67
N THR A 35 -21.65 13.83 -13.16
CA THR A 35 -22.37 14.84 -13.95
C THR A 35 -21.45 15.73 -14.79
N THR A 36 -20.15 15.76 -14.50
CA THR A 36 -19.15 16.50 -15.29
C THR A 36 -17.89 15.67 -15.51
N ARG A 37 -17.08 16.06 -16.51
CA ARG A 37 -15.78 15.42 -16.78
C ARG A 37 -14.70 15.79 -15.75
N ASN A 38 -14.87 16.91 -15.05
CA ASN A 38 -13.88 17.41 -14.11
C ASN A 38 -14.22 16.92 -12.71
N LEU A 39 -13.19 16.65 -11.90
CA LEU A 39 -13.38 16.35 -10.49
C LEU A 39 -13.84 17.59 -9.74
N SER A 40 -14.79 17.41 -8.82
CA SER A 40 -15.13 18.46 -7.87
C SER A 40 -13.99 18.64 -6.85
N SER A 41 -13.89 19.84 -6.25
CA SER A 41 -12.87 20.10 -5.22
C SER A 41 -12.96 19.15 -4.02
N LYS A 42 -14.14 18.59 -3.73
CA LYS A 42 -14.33 17.61 -2.65
C LYS A 42 -13.78 16.24 -3.03
N GLU A 43 -13.99 15.80 -4.26
CA GLU A 43 -13.47 14.52 -4.76
C GLU A 43 -11.94 14.53 -4.90
N ASP A 44 -11.38 15.68 -5.32
CA ASP A 44 -9.93 15.87 -5.38
C ASP A 44 -9.28 15.84 -3.98
N ASP A 45 -9.83 16.59 -3.02
CA ASP A 45 -9.37 16.56 -1.62
C ASP A 45 -9.53 15.17 -0.98
N CYS A 46 -10.64 14.48 -1.25
CA CYS A 46 -10.85 13.11 -0.80
C CYS A 46 -9.79 12.16 -1.38
N SER A 47 -9.55 12.22 -2.69
CA SER A 47 -8.59 11.34 -3.37
C SER A 47 -7.17 11.52 -2.82
N ASN A 48 -6.74 12.77 -2.61
CA ASN A 48 -5.44 13.07 -2.01
C ASN A 48 -5.33 12.53 -0.58
N LYS A 49 -6.36 12.73 0.25
CA LYS A 49 -6.40 12.19 1.62
C LYS A 49 -6.45 10.67 1.67
N CYS A 50 -7.14 10.04 0.71
CA CYS A 50 -7.22 8.59 0.58
C CYS A 50 -5.83 7.98 0.35
N VAL A 51 -5.09 8.52 -0.62
CA VAL A 51 -3.71 8.09 -0.93
C VAL A 51 -2.82 8.22 0.30
N ASP A 52 -2.81 9.40 0.93
CA ASP A 52 -2.03 9.68 2.13
C ASP A 52 -2.34 8.71 3.28
N LYS A 53 -3.63 8.49 3.52
CA LYS A 53 -4.11 7.60 4.58
C LYS A 53 -3.70 6.16 4.30
N PHE A 54 -3.84 5.69 3.06
CA PHE A 54 -3.46 4.34 2.67
C PHE A 54 -1.97 4.11 2.85
N LEU A 55 -1.11 5.03 2.41
CA LEU A 55 0.35 4.89 2.55
C LEU A 55 0.77 4.88 4.03
N LYS A 56 0.26 5.82 4.84
CA LYS A 56 0.52 5.87 6.29
C LYS A 56 0.03 4.60 7.00
N MET A 57 -1.13 4.09 6.61
CA MET A 57 -1.67 2.84 7.14
C MET A 57 -0.77 1.65 6.79
N ASN A 58 -0.37 1.50 5.53
CA ASN A 58 0.52 0.40 5.11
C ASN A 58 1.84 0.44 5.87
N GLN A 59 2.48 1.61 6.00
CA GLN A 59 3.71 1.76 6.76
C GLN A 59 3.54 1.31 8.22
N ARG A 60 2.44 1.72 8.87
CA ARG A 60 2.14 1.34 10.25
C ARG A 60 1.88 -0.17 10.39
N ILE A 61 1.15 -0.77 9.44
CA ILE A 61 0.90 -2.21 9.42
C ILE A 61 2.23 -2.96 9.24
N SER A 62 3.07 -2.56 8.30
CA SER A 62 4.39 -3.17 8.07
C SER A 62 5.26 -3.12 9.32
N GLN A 63 5.28 -1.99 10.04
CA GLN A 63 6.02 -1.87 11.31
C GLN A 63 5.55 -2.92 12.33
N ARG A 64 4.24 -3.02 12.56
CA ARG A 64 3.68 -3.98 13.54
C ARG A 64 3.86 -5.43 13.10
N PHE A 65 3.79 -5.69 11.80
CA PHE A 65 4.07 -7.00 11.25
C PHE A 65 5.53 -7.41 11.48
N GLN A 66 6.49 -6.50 11.26
CA GLN A 66 7.90 -6.76 11.55
C GLN A 66 8.16 -7.01 13.03
N GLU A 67 7.56 -6.21 13.92
CA GLU A 67 7.62 -6.44 15.38
C GLU A 67 7.16 -7.85 15.75
N TYR A 68 6.03 -8.30 15.19
CA TYR A 68 5.50 -9.65 15.45
C TYR A 68 6.41 -10.76 14.91
N GLN A 69 6.96 -10.59 13.71
CA GLN A 69 7.87 -11.56 13.09
C GLN A 69 9.14 -11.75 13.95
N MET A 70 9.71 -10.67 14.50
CA MET A 70 10.86 -10.76 15.41
C MET A 70 10.54 -11.59 16.65
N ILE A 71 9.44 -11.28 17.34
CA ILE A 71 9.00 -12.00 18.55
C ILE A 71 8.75 -13.49 18.25
N ALA A 72 8.12 -13.80 17.11
CA ALA A 72 7.87 -15.18 16.71
C ALA A 72 9.18 -15.94 16.48
N SER A 73 10.16 -15.29 15.85
CA SER A 73 11.48 -15.88 15.59
C SER A 73 12.28 -16.15 16.87
N GLU A 74 12.22 -15.24 17.84
CA GLU A 74 12.86 -15.41 19.16
C GLU A 74 12.27 -16.60 19.93
N LYS A 75 10.94 -16.76 19.89
CA LYS A 75 10.25 -17.89 20.53
C LYS A 75 10.64 -19.25 19.93
N LEU A 76 10.86 -19.30 18.62
CA LEU A 76 11.33 -20.51 17.94
C LEU A 76 12.77 -20.87 18.33
N GLN A 77 13.63 -19.87 18.55
CA GLN A 77 15.01 -20.09 18.98
C GLN A 77 15.12 -20.59 20.43
N GLN A 78 14.22 -20.16 21.32
CA GLN A 78 14.20 -20.64 22.72
C GLN A 78 13.72 -22.09 22.89
N GLN A 79 13.10 -22.68 21.86
CA GLN A 79 12.65 -24.07 21.86
C GLN A 79 13.70 -25.07 21.35
N THR A 80 14.85 -24.58 20.85
CA THR A 80 16.00 -25.40 20.43
C THR A 80 17.04 -25.43 21.55
#